data_AF-A0A7S2BGM7-F1
#
_entry.id   AF-A0A7S2BGM7-F1
#
_cell.length_a   1.000
_cell.length_b   1.000
_cell.length_c   1.000
_cell.angle_alpha   90.00
_cell.angle_beta   90.00
_cell.angle_gamma   90.00
#
_symmetry.space_group_name_H-M   'P 1'
#
loop_
_entity.id
_entity.type
_entity.pdbx_description
1 polymer ?
#
loop_
_entity_poly.entity_id
_entity_poly.type
_entity_poly.pdbx_seq_one_letter_code
_entity_poly.pdbx_strand_id
1 'polypeptide(L)'
;CDLVEALNFHRMKLALRDVRITKPCDFVDVEFVEKVSDIAFPRKSRFRQVRFKDGIERCIASCCHFEGCNLGYGQDAVAACLLTHCHFQSCRFPFLEADSPVANLSGSNFVSCRIQWSGQFPHEESFVINSYWLRKWNLASCTVSDGN
;
A
#
# COMPACT_ATOMS: atom_id res chain seq x y z
N CYS A 1 -21.61 -3.80 15.34
CA CYS A 1 -21.70 -2.39 14.94
C CYS A 1 -20.34 -1.78 15.15
N ASP A 2 -19.41 -1.98 14.23
CA ASP A 2 -18.03 -1.53 14.41
C ASP A 2 -17.84 -0.24 13.63
N LEU A 3 -18.23 0.86 14.28
CA LEU A 3 -18.17 2.22 13.75
C LEU A 3 -16.99 2.93 14.40
N VAL A 4 -15.85 2.86 13.73
CA VAL A 4 -14.69 3.65 14.09
C VAL A 4 -14.87 5.05 13.48
N GLU A 5 -15.38 6.01 14.26
CA GLU A 5 -15.47 7.41 13.81
C GLU A 5 -14.08 8.06 13.77
N ALA A 6 -13.71 8.63 12.62
CA ALA A 6 -12.53 9.48 12.39
C ALA A 6 -11.37 9.29 13.40
N LEU A 7 -10.75 8.11 13.39
CA LEU A 7 -9.63 7.83 14.28
C LEU A 7 -8.30 8.30 13.70
N ASN A 8 -7.52 8.90 14.58
CA ASN A 8 -6.11 9.23 14.38
C ASN A 8 -5.28 8.22 15.15
N PHE A 9 -4.71 7.23 14.45
CA PHE A 9 -3.88 6.20 15.08
C PHE A 9 -2.42 6.63 15.06
N HIS A 10 -1.77 6.67 16.23
CA HIS A 10 -0.38 7.16 16.37
C HIS A 10 0.48 6.16 17.15
N ARG A 11 1.58 5.70 16.56
CA ARG A 11 2.58 4.84 17.24
C ARG A 11 2.00 3.55 17.80
N MET A 12 1.09 2.92 17.06
CA MET A 12 0.36 1.73 17.51
C MET A 12 0.72 0.49 16.69
N LYS A 13 0.58 -0.68 17.33
CA LYS A 13 0.49 -1.98 16.65
C LYS A 13 -0.98 -2.38 16.58
N LEU A 14 -1.50 -2.58 15.38
CA LEU A 14 -2.92 -2.85 15.16
C LEU A 14 -3.12 -4.23 14.51
N ALA A 15 -4.13 -4.94 14.99
CA ALA A 15 -4.73 -6.07 14.30
C ALA A 15 -6.16 -5.65 13.94
N LEU A 16 -6.49 -5.62 12.65
CA LEU A 16 -7.84 -5.31 12.18
C LEU A 16 -8.50 -6.62 11.81
N ARG A 17 -9.53 -7.01 12.57
CA ARG A 17 -10.39 -8.15 12.26
C ARG A 17 -11.83 -7.64 12.18
N ASP A 18 -12.48 -7.86 11.05
CA ASP A 18 -13.88 -7.47 10.79
C ASP A 18 -14.22 -5.98 11.01
N VAL A 19 -13.22 -5.10 10.91
CA VAL A 19 -13.39 -3.65 11.12
C VAL A 19 -13.81 -2.98 9.81
N ARG A 20 -14.93 -2.25 9.84
CA ARG A 20 -15.33 -1.34 8.76
C ARG A 20 -14.96 0.09 9.09
N ILE A 21 -14.17 0.72 8.21
CA ILE A 21 -13.83 2.14 8.32
C ILE A 21 -14.77 2.91 7.39
N THR A 22 -15.62 3.78 7.95
CA THR A 22 -16.68 4.46 7.18
C THR A 22 -16.41 5.94 6.95
N LYS A 23 -15.49 6.53 7.71
CA LYS A 23 -15.02 7.92 7.57
C LYS A 23 -13.50 7.95 7.31
N PRO A 24 -12.97 8.97 6.63
CA PRO A 24 -11.53 9.08 6.41
C PRO A 24 -10.75 9.06 7.73
N CYS A 25 -9.65 8.32 7.75
CA CYS A 25 -8.77 8.18 8.92
C CYS A 25 -7.33 8.58 8.58
N ASP A 26 -6.61 9.06 9.59
CA ASP A 26 -5.17 9.29 9.50
C ASP A 26 -4.43 8.26 10.36
N PHE A 27 -3.57 7.48 9.71
CA PHE A 27 -2.70 6.49 10.34
C PHE A 27 -1.26 7.03 10.31
N VAL A 28 -0.63 7.18 11.46
CA VAL A 28 0.71 7.77 11.60
C VAL A 28 1.59 6.88 12.47
N ASP A 29 2.75 6.48 11.97
CA ASP A 29 3.67 5.58 12.69
C ASP A 29 2.97 4.28 13.17
N VAL A 30 2.11 3.68 12.33
CA VAL A 30 1.33 2.48 12.66
C VAL A 30 1.95 1.24 12.03
N GLU A 31 2.02 0.14 12.78
CA GLU A 31 2.33 -1.19 12.24
C GLU A 31 1.10 -2.08 12.32
N PHE A 32 0.60 -2.54 11.17
CA PHE A 32 -0.35 -3.65 11.11
C PHE A 32 0.44 -4.95 11.24
N VAL A 33 0.24 -5.63 12.37
CA VAL A 33 1.07 -6.77 12.80
C VAL A 33 0.60 -8.11 12.21
N GLU A 34 -0.62 -8.15 11.69
CA GLU A 34 -1.23 -9.26 10.97
C GLU A 34 -1.58 -8.81 9.55
N LYS A 35 -1.83 -9.76 8.64
CA LYS A 35 -2.30 -9.49 7.29
C LYS A 35 -3.65 -8.75 7.35
N VAL A 36 -3.73 -7.59 6.68
CA VAL A 36 -4.99 -6.84 6.57
C VAL A 36 -5.76 -7.39 5.37
N SER A 37 -6.97 -7.93 5.57
CA SER A 37 -7.79 -8.49 4.49
C SER A 37 -9.19 -7.89 4.48
N ASP A 38 -9.83 -7.90 3.31
CA ASP A 38 -11.26 -7.62 3.13
C ASP A 38 -11.70 -6.26 3.70
N ILE A 39 -10.86 -5.25 3.48
CA ILE A 39 -11.05 -3.89 4.01
C ILE A 39 -11.32 -2.87 2.90
N ALA A 40 -12.23 -1.94 3.16
CA ALA A 40 -12.40 -0.74 2.34
C ALA A 40 -11.98 0.49 3.14
N PHE A 41 -10.94 1.19 2.68
CA PHE A 41 -10.55 2.47 3.23
C PHE A 41 -11.33 3.61 2.56
N PRO A 42 -11.98 4.49 3.33
CA PRO A 42 -12.68 5.65 2.79
C PRO A 42 -11.72 6.57 2.02
N ARG A 43 -12.25 7.19 0.96
CA ARG A 43 -11.52 8.18 0.17
C ARG A 43 -10.93 9.27 1.07
N LYS A 44 -9.76 9.81 0.69
CA LYS A 44 -9.01 10.83 1.43
C LYS A 44 -8.39 10.35 2.75
N SER A 45 -8.44 9.06 3.09
CA SER A 45 -7.67 8.52 4.22
C SER A 45 -6.16 8.69 3.97
N ARG A 46 -5.41 8.92 5.03
CA ARG A 46 -3.96 9.17 4.97
C ARG A 46 -3.18 8.16 5.78
N PHE A 47 -2.07 7.71 5.23
CA PHE A 47 -1.16 6.75 5.82
C PHE A 47 0.23 7.36 5.79
N ARG A 48 0.84 7.59 6.95
CA ARG A 48 2.17 8.18 7.10
C ARG A 48 3.02 7.25 7.94
N GLN A 49 4.16 6.79 7.39
CA GLN A 49 5.07 5.86 8.05
C GLN A 49 4.35 4.58 8.53
N VAL A 50 3.40 4.08 7.73
CA VAL A 50 2.62 2.87 8.05
C VAL A 50 3.31 1.64 7.50
N ARG A 51 3.40 0.58 8.31
CA ARG A 51 3.92 -0.73 7.90
C ARG A 51 2.83 -1.78 7.91
N PHE A 52 2.57 -2.41 6.77
CA PHE A 52 1.74 -3.60 6.64
C PHE A 52 2.64 -4.83 6.70
N LYS A 53 2.91 -5.35 7.90
CA LYS A 53 3.98 -6.33 8.12
C LYS A 53 3.84 -7.57 7.23
N ASP A 54 2.64 -8.15 7.20
CA ASP A 54 2.30 -9.33 6.39
C ASP A 54 1.49 -8.94 5.13
N GLY A 55 1.50 -7.65 4.77
CA GLY A 55 0.79 -7.09 3.64
C GLY A 55 -0.70 -6.82 3.85
N ILE A 56 -1.35 -6.46 2.76
CA ILE A 56 -2.76 -6.16 2.61
C ILE A 56 -3.35 -6.93 1.41
N GLU A 57 -4.48 -7.60 1.60
CA GLU A 57 -5.15 -8.40 0.56
C GLU A 57 -6.62 -7.97 0.42
N ARG A 58 -7.20 -8.14 -0.78
CA ARG A 58 -8.63 -7.91 -1.06
C ARG A 58 -9.13 -6.57 -0.54
N CYS A 59 -8.28 -5.56 -0.66
CA CYS A 59 -8.54 -4.25 -0.13
C CYS A 59 -9.07 -3.29 -1.19
N ILE A 60 -9.82 -2.29 -0.77
CA ILE A 60 -10.25 -1.19 -1.64
C ILE A 60 -9.76 0.11 -1.01
N ALA A 61 -8.88 0.83 -1.71
CA ALA A 61 -8.51 2.19 -1.38
C ALA A 61 -8.58 3.03 -2.66
N SER A 62 -9.37 4.10 -2.63
CA SER A 62 -9.50 5.01 -3.75
C SER A 62 -9.22 6.44 -3.30
N CYS A 63 -8.42 7.20 -4.04
CA CYS A 63 -8.10 8.58 -3.66
C CYS A 63 -7.53 8.72 -2.24
N CYS A 64 -6.72 7.74 -1.81
CA CYS A 64 -6.00 7.77 -0.53
C CYS A 64 -4.57 8.29 -0.71
N HIS A 65 -3.96 8.73 0.39
CA HIS A 65 -2.59 9.25 0.39
C HIS A 65 -1.68 8.39 1.29
N PHE A 66 -0.57 7.93 0.75
CA PHE A 66 0.41 7.09 1.42
C PHE A 66 1.78 7.77 1.35
N GLU A 67 2.41 7.96 2.50
CA GLU A 67 3.71 8.63 2.63
C GLU A 67 4.64 7.77 3.50
N GLY A 68 5.82 7.41 2.98
CA GLY A 68 6.80 6.62 3.70
C GLY A 68 6.30 5.23 4.14
N CYS A 69 5.26 4.70 3.49
CA CYS A 69 4.64 3.45 3.91
C CYS A 69 5.40 2.23 3.37
N ASN A 70 5.30 1.10 4.07
CA ASN A 70 5.75 -0.20 3.60
C ASN A 70 4.51 -1.10 3.43
N LEU A 71 4.21 -1.48 2.19
CA LEU A 71 3.02 -2.28 1.85
C LEU A 71 3.23 -3.80 2.00
N GLY A 72 4.28 -4.22 2.69
CA GLY A 72 4.56 -5.60 3.03
C GLY A 72 5.61 -6.26 2.15
N TYR A 73 5.85 -7.54 2.45
CA TYR A 73 6.87 -8.38 1.82
C TYR A 73 6.20 -9.60 1.19
N GLY A 74 6.78 -10.10 0.10
CA GLY A 74 6.26 -11.26 -0.61
C GLY A 74 5.19 -10.90 -1.64
N GLN A 75 4.99 -11.81 -2.59
CA GLN A 75 4.12 -11.60 -3.75
C GLN A 75 2.65 -11.32 -3.39
N ASP A 76 2.19 -11.91 -2.29
CA ASP A 76 0.79 -11.82 -1.86
C ASP A 76 0.47 -10.60 -0.99
N ALA A 77 1.47 -9.73 -0.73
CA ALA A 77 1.33 -8.63 0.19
C ALA A 77 0.46 -7.47 -0.31
N VAL A 78 0.10 -7.43 -1.60
CA VAL A 78 -0.92 -6.50 -2.14
C VAL A 78 -1.95 -7.24 -3.02
N ALA A 79 -2.04 -8.56 -2.89
CA ALA A 79 -2.84 -9.40 -3.76
C ALA A 79 -4.32 -8.98 -3.78
N ALA A 80 -4.91 -8.93 -4.97
CA ALA A 80 -6.33 -8.62 -5.19
C ALA A 80 -6.81 -7.27 -4.59
N CYS A 81 -5.89 -6.33 -4.34
CA CYS A 81 -6.25 -4.98 -3.90
C CYS A 81 -6.60 -4.06 -5.07
N LEU A 82 -7.57 -3.16 -4.86
CA LEU A 82 -7.92 -2.03 -5.73
C LEU A 82 -7.42 -0.73 -5.09
N LEU A 83 -6.23 -0.29 -5.48
CA LEU A 83 -5.52 0.90 -4.99
C LEU A 83 -5.53 2.01 -6.06
N THR A 84 -6.71 2.56 -6.36
CA THR A 84 -6.91 3.40 -7.56
C THR A 84 -6.91 4.89 -7.26
N HIS A 85 -6.35 5.70 -8.16
CA HIS A 85 -6.25 7.15 -8.00
C HIS A 85 -5.60 7.58 -6.67
N CYS A 86 -4.72 6.74 -6.12
CA CYS A 86 -4.02 7.00 -4.87
C CYS A 86 -2.74 7.79 -5.13
N HIS A 87 -2.24 8.47 -4.09
CA HIS A 87 -0.95 9.11 -4.11
C HIS A 87 0.01 8.35 -3.20
N PHE A 88 1.12 7.89 -3.74
CA PHE A 88 2.19 7.20 -3.01
C PHE A 88 3.46 8.05 -3.08
N GLN A 89 3.98 8.43 -1.92
CA GLN A 89 5.22 9.19 -1.79
C GLN A 89 6.21 8.43 -0.91
N SER A 90 7.42 8.21 -1.40
CA SER A 90 8.50 7.52 -0.68
C SER A 90 8.09 6.16 -0.10
N CYS A 91 7.11 5.50 -0.74
CA CYS A 91 6.58 4.22 -0.28
C CYS A 91 7.39 3.05 -0.82
N ARG A 92 7.33 1.93 -0.11
CA ARG A 92 7.94 0.65 -0.48
C ARG A 92 6.86 -0.36 -0.82
N PHE A 93 6.98 -0.94 -1.99
CA PHE A 93 6.09 -1.97 -2.52
C PHE A 93 6.78 -3.34 -2.48
N PRO A 94 6.05 -4.43 -2.23
CA PRO A 94 6.58 -5.76 -2.47
C PRO A 94 6.88 -5.93 -3.96
N PHE A 95 7.86 -6.77 -4.28
CA PHE A 95 8.07 -7.21 -5.64
C PHE A 95 6.93 -8.13 -6.10
N LEU A 96 6.36 -7.80 -7.25
CA LEU A 96 5.32 -8.59 -7.89
C LEU A 96 5.92 -9.30 -9.10
N GLU A 97 5.82 -10.62 -9.11
CA GLU A 97 6.16 -11.44 -10.27
C GLU A 97 5.09 -11.32 -11.35
N ALA A 98 5.41 -11.76 -12.57
CA ALA A 98 4.53 -11.61 -13.73
C ALA A 98 3.16 -12.29 -13.56
N ASP A 99 3.07 -13.33 -12.73
CA ASP A 99 1.88 -14.16 -12.54
C ASP A 99 1.16 -13.92 -11.20
N SER A 100 1.62 -12.95 -10.39
CA SER A 100 0.95 -12.63 -9.12
C SER A 100 -0.44 -12.02 -9.38
N PRO A 101 -1.46 -12.29 -8.54
CA PRO A 101 -2.77 -11.65 -8.64
C PRO A 101 -2.63 -10.13 -8.48
N VAL A 102 -2.59 -9.45 -9.62
CA VAL A 102 -2.12 -8.06 -9.74
C VAL A 102 -3.01 -7.11 -8.94
N ALA A 103 -2.40 -6.35 -8.02
CA ALA A 103 -3.06 -5.20 -7.42
C ALA A 103 -3.42 -4.18 -8.51
N ASN A 104 -4.67 -3.77 -8.60
CA ASN A 104 -5.07 -2.74 -9.54
C ASN A 104 -4.73 -1.36 -8.95
N LEU A 105 -3.71 -0.73 -9.53
CA LEU A 105 -3.19 0.55 -9.08
C LEU A 105 -3.55 1.70 -10.06
N SER A 106 -4.53 1.50 -10.95
CA SER A 106 -4.85 2.43 -12.04
C SER A 106 -5.08 3.87 -11.58
N GLY A 107 -4.57 4.84 -12.33
CA GLY A 107 -4.72 6.27 -12.06
C GLY A 107 -3.91 6.78 -10.87
N SER A 108 -3.10 5.93 -10.22
CA SER A 108 -2.31 6.32 -9.05
C SER A 108 -1.01 7.02 -9.43
N ASN A 109 -0.55 7.90 -8.54
CA ASN A 109 0.69 8.65 -8.68
C ASN A 109 1.74 8.08 -7.71
N PHE A 110 2.94 7.83 -8.21
CA PHE A 110 4.08 7.33 -7.45
C PHE A 110 5.22 8.35 -7.51
N VAL A 111 5.62 8.86 -6.35
CA VAL A 111 6.73 9.82 -6.20
C VAL A 111 7.79 9.20 -5.31
N SER A 112 9.02 9.07 -5.81
CA SER A 112 10.17 8.49 -5.09
C SER A 112 9.90 7.11 -4.47
N CYS A 113 8.97 6.34 -5.02
CA CYS A 113 8.60 5.03 -4.50
C CYS A 113 9.58 3.95 -4.95
N ARG A 114 9.70 2.88 -4.17
CA ARG A 114 10.65 1.79 -4.42
C ARG A 114 9.96 0.43 -4.34
N ILE A 115 10.47 -0.53 -5.09
CA ILE A 115 10.13 -1.95 -4.96
C ILE A 115 11.17 -2.59 -4.05
N GLN A 116 10.73 -3.39 -3.08
CA GLN A 116 11.58 -4.19 -2.22
C GLN A 116 11.46 -5.67 -2.61
N TRP A 117 12.60 -6.33 -2.80
CA TRP A 117 12.64 -7.77 -3.02
C TRP A 117 12.62 -8.52 -1.69
N SER A 118 11.76 -9.53 -1.56
CA SER A 118 11.82 -10.50 -0.47
C SER A 118 12.14 -11.88 -1.05
N GLY A 119 13.43 -12.15 -1.26
CA GLY A 119 13.89 -13.44 -1.74
C GLY A 119 15.41 -13.54 -1.71
N GLN A 120 15.92 -14.42 -0.85
CA GLN A 120 17.27 -15.04 -0.79
C GLN A 120 18.55 -14.18 -0.90
N PHE A 121 18.50 -12.90 -1.27
CA PHE A 121 19.67 -12.03 -1.30
C PHE A 121 19.81 -11.30 0.05
N PRO A 122 20.99 -11.32 0.69
CA PRO A 122 21.22 -10.74 2.02
C PRO A 122 21.17 -9.21 2.07
N HIS A 123 20.88 -8.56 0.94
CA HIS A 123 20.76 -7.11 0.82
C HIS A 123 19.36 -6.80 0.28
N GLU A 124 18.59 -5.97 1.00
CA GLU A 124 17.36 -5.38 0.48
C GLU A 124 17.72 -4.50 -0.72
N GLU A 125 17.77 -5.08 -1.91
CA GLU A 125 17.85 -4.29 -3.13
C GLU A 125 16.49 -3.61 -3.32
N SER A 126 16.50 -2.28 -3.14
CA SER A 126 15.32 -1.45 -3.37
C SER A 126 15.48 -0.63 -4.65
N PHE A 127 14.75 -1.03 -5.68
CA PHE A 127 14.77 -0.35 -6.98
C PHE A 127 13.75 0.77 -7.00
N VAL A 128 14.13 1.94 -7.52
CA VAL A 128 13.17 3.02 -7.74
C VAL A 128 12.13 2.55 -8.76
N ILE A 129 10.85 2.69 -8.42
CA ILE A 129 9.76 2.42 -9.37
C ILE A 129 9.94 3.40 -10.53
N ASN A 130 9.93 2.88 -11.75
CA ASN A 130 10.04 3.67 -12.97
C ASN A 130 9.03 3.16 -14.01
N SER A 131 9.00 3.81 -15.17
CA SER A 131 8.06 3.50 -16.24
C SER A 131 8.16 2.08 -16.80
N TYR A 132 9.29 1.37 -16.63
CA TYR A 132 9.44 -0.03 -17.03
C TYR A 132 8.59 -0.96 -16.16
N TRP A 133 8.57 -0.75 -14.85
CA TRP A 133 7.78 -1.55 -13.91
C TRP A 133 6.27 -1.32 -14.09
N LEU A 134 5.86 -0.10 -14.46
CA LEU A 134 4.47 0.21 -14.78
C LEU A 134 3.87 -0.68 -15.88
N ARG A 135 4.69 -1.03 -16.88
CA ARG A 135 4.25 -1.89 -17.99
C ARG A 135 3.98 -3.32 -17.55
N LYS A 136 4.71 -3.82 -16.54
CA LYS A 136 4.53 -5.18 -16.02
C LYS A 136 3.29 -5.31 -15.13
N TRP A 137 2.93 -4.25 -14.41
CA TRP A 137 1.86 -4.29 -13.41
C TRP A 137 0.50 -3.79 -13.93
N ASN A 138 0.35 -3.62 -15.25
CA ASN A 138 -0.89 -3.13 -15.88
C ASN A 138 -1.40 -1.81 -15.26
N LEU A 139 -0.50 -0.85 -15.10
CA LEU A 139 -0.73 0.41 -14.40
C LEU A 139 -1.29 1.51 -15.30
N ALA A 140 -2.47 1.25 -15.87
CA ALA A 140 -3.16 2.20 -16.74
C ALA A 140 -3.30 3.58 -16.06
N SER A 141 -2.93 4.63 -16.80
CA SER A 141 -3.01 6.03 -16.35
C SER A 141 -2.23 6.37 -15.07
N CYS A 142 -1.23 5.58 -14.71
CA CYS A 142 -0.35 5.89 -13.59
C CYS A 142 0.76 6.86 -13.97
N THR A 143 1.17 7.70 -13.04
CA THR A 143 2.33 8.58 -13.18
C THR A 143 3.43 8.17 -12.22
N VAL A 144 4.68 8.23 -12.67
CA VAL A 144 5.86 7.94 -11.84
C VAL A 144 6.84 9.09 -11.96
N SER A 145 7.30 9.59 -10.83
CA SER A 145 8.38 10.57 -10.70
C SER A 145 9.38 10.06 -9.65
N ASP A 146 10.66 10.30 -9.88
CA ASP A 146 11.73 10.05 -8.91
C ASP A 146 11.76 11.08 -7.77
N GLY A 147 10.99 12.17 -7.88
CA GLY A 147 10.86 13.23 -6.88
C GLY A 147 11.97 14.29 -6.93
N ASN A 148 12.74 14.31 -8.01
CA ASN A 148 13.73 15.36 -8.31
C ASN A 148 13.16 16.43 -9.25
#